data_AF-A0AAD9TMI9-F1
#
_entry.id   AF-A0AAD9TMI9-F1
#
_cell.length_a   1.000
_cell.length_b   1.000
_cell.length_c   1.000
_cell.angle_alpha   90.00
_cell.angle_beta   90.00
_cell.angle_gamma   90.00
#
_symmetry.space_group_name_H-M   'P 1'
#
loop_
_entity.id
_entity.type
_entity.pdbx_description
1 polymer ?
#
loop_
_entity_poly.entity_id
_entity_poly.type
_entity_poly.pdbx_seq_one_letter_code
_entity_poly.pdbx_strand_id
1 'polypeptide(L)'
;MFCAKDLALSSCIFEVDDDSIISWIVDKTHGSSVYGLCLEQICALENCFRDVPLGSCLKSCNRVAHRLTFAALDNLGDSFWLVEMPFCIRSLVEADKAM
;
A
#
# COMPACT_ATOMS: atom_id res chain seq x y z
N MET A 1 11.87 9.17 -13.83
CA MET A 1 11.24 9.22 -12.51
C MET A 1 10.22 10.34 -12.58
N PHE A 2 8.92 10.01 -12.59
CA PHE A 2 7.85 11.00 -12.70
C PHE A 2 7.57 11.59 -11.32
N CYS A 3 7.46 12.91 -11.21
CA CYS A 3 7.00 13.59 -10.00
C CYS A 3 5.51 13.92 -10.09
N ALA A 4 4.83 14.24 -8.98
CA ALA A 4 3.40 14.57 -8.97
C ALA A 4 3.02 15.69 -9.96
N LYS A 5 3.93 16.63 -10.22
CA LYS A 5 3.76 17.69 -11.22
C LYS A 5 3.63 17.15 -12.65
N ASP A 6 4.35 16.07 -12.99
CA ASP A 6 4.31 15.46 -14.31
C ASP A 6 2.96 14.76 -14.58
N LEU A 7 2.22 14.45 -13.52
CA LEU A 7 0.89 13.85 -13.56
C LEU A 7 -0.25 14.86 -13.34
N ALA A 8 0.06 16.16 -13.27
CA ALA A 8 -0.89 17.24 -12.96
C ALA A 8 -1.67 17.04 -11.65
N LEU A 9 -1.12 16.30 -10.68
CA LEU A 9 -1.72 16.06 -9.38
C LEU A 9 -1.47 17.30 -8.49
N SER A 10 -2.35 18.29 -8.58
CA SER A 10 -2.17 19.59 -7.87
C SER A 10 -2.44 19.51 -6.37
N SER A 11 -3.12 18.46 -5.89
CA SER A 11 -3.29 18.15 -4.47
C SER A 11 -3.56 16.66 -4.33
N CYS A 12 -2.57 15.89 -3.90
CA CYS A 12 -2.71 14.48 -3.62
C CYS A 12 -2.52 14.23 -2.13
N ILE A 13 -3.18 13.21 -1.60
CA ILE A 13 -2.96 12.64 -0.27
C ILE A 13 -2.84 11.13 -0.49
N PHE A 14 -1.89 10.48 0.17
CA PHE A 14 -1.85 9.03 0.24
C PHE A 14 -2.68 8.58 1.44
N GLU A 15 -3.77 7.87 1.19
CA GLU A 15 -4.63 7.35 2.25
C GLU A 15 -4.50 5.83 2.35
N VAL A 16 -4.41 5.34 3.59
CA VAL A 16 -4.32 3.91 3.89
C VAL A 16 -5.32 3.60 5.00
N ASP A 17 -5.95 2.43 4.96
CA ASP A 17 -6.92 1.98 5.98
C ASP A 17 -6.32 1.04 7.03
N ASP A 18 -5.00 0.88 7.01
CA ASP A 18 -4.20 0.18 8.00
C ASP A 18 -3.22 1.16 8.67
N ASP A 19 -3.54 1.52 9.91
CA ASP A 19 -2.77 2.49 10.70
C ASP A 19 -1.34 2.01 11.02
N SER A 20 -1.09 0.69 10.97
CA SER A 20 0.25 0.14 11.21
C SER A 20 1.24 0.55 10.12
N ILE A 21 0.78 0.66 8.87
CA ILE A 21 1.59 1.12 7.73
C ILE A 21 2.03 2.57 7.94
N ILE A 22 1.09 3.42 8.36
CA ILE A 22 1.37 4.84 8.63
C ILE A 22 2.40 4.96 9.76
N SER A 23 2.19 4.21 10.85
CA SER A 23 3.10 4.20 12.00
C SER A 23 4.51 3.76 11.60
N TRP A 24 4.64 2.70 10.80
CA TRP A 24 5.95 2.22 10.32
C TRP A 24 6.71 3.20 9.43
N ILE A 25 5.99 3.95 8.60
CA ILE A 25 6.58 4.97 7.73
C ILE A 25 7.02 6.17 8.57
N VAL A 26 6.10 6.72 9.39
CA VAL A 26 6.34 7.92 10.21
C VAL A 26 7.45 7.69 11.23
N ASP A 27 7.43 6.55 11.94
CA ASP A 27 8.43 6.21 12.96
C ASP A 27 9.75 5.70 12.36
N LYS A 28 9.82 5.54 11.04
CA LYS A 28 10.96 4.95 10.31
C LYS A 28 11.32 3.54 10.81
N THR A 29 10.32 2.79 11.26
CA THR A 29 10.45 1.41 11.75
C THR A 29 10.10 0.36 10.70
N HIS A 30 9.74 0.78 9.47
CA HIS A 30 9.35 -0.09 8.36
C HIS A 30 10.32 -1.24 8.06
N GLY A 31 11.63 -1.05 8.22
CA GLY A 31 12.64 -2.10 8.01
C GLY A 31 12.54 -3.29 8.97
N SER A 32 11.81 -3.16 10.07
CA SER A 32 11.52 -4.25 11.02
C SER A 32 10.22 -5.00 10.73
N SER A 33 9.42 -4.53 9.78
CA SER A 33 8.16 -5.16 9.38
C SER A 33 8.41 -6.31 8.40
N VAL A 34 7.46 -7.25 8.34
CA VAL A 34 7.44 -8.29 7.30
C VAL A 34 7.31 -7.73 5.87
N TYR A 35 6.96 -6.45 5.73
CA TYR A 35 6.80 -5.75 4.45
C TYR A 35 7.93 -4.74 4.20
N GLY A 36 9.05 -4.87 4.91
CA GLY A 36 10.11 -3.85 4.95
C GLY A 36 10.64 -3.43 3.58
N LEU A 37 10.80 -4.37 2.63
CA LEU A 37 11.24 -4.06 1.27
C LEU A 37 10.23 -3.22 0.48
N CYS A 38 8.93 -3.59 0.53
CA CYS A 38 7.87 -2.81 -0.09
C CYS A 38 7.75 -1.41 0.54
N LEU A 39 7.82 -1.31 1.87
CA LEU A 39 7.73 -0.04 2.57
C LEU A 39 8.95 0.85 2.30
N GLU A 40 10.15 0.28 2.17
CA GLU A 40 11.36 1.01 1.77
C GLU A 40 11.20 1.63 0.38
N GLN A 41 10.61 0.90 -0.57
CA GLN A 41 10.29 1.44 -1.90
C GLN A 41 9.25 2.57 -1.82
N ILE A 42 8.23 2.44 -0.97
CA ILE A 42 7.22 3.49 -0.74
C ILE A 42 7.87 4.74 -0.14
N CYS A 43 8.74 4.60 0.87
CA CYS A 43 9.51 5.71 1.45
C CYS A 43 10.46 6.34 0.40
N ALA A 44 11.05 5.54 -0.48
CA ALA A 44 11.87 6.05 -1.58
C ALA A 44 11.04 6.87 -2.58
N LEU A 45 9.80 6.46 -2.84
CA LEU A 45 8.84 7.22 -3.66
C LEU A 45 8.33 8.47 -2.94
N GLU A 46 8.13 8.44 -1.61
CA GLU A 46 7.76 9.61 -0.80
C GLU A 46 8.76 10.75 -0.99
N ASN A 47 10.07 10.45 -1.12
CA ASN A 47 11.08 11.47 -1.44
C ASN A 47 10.81 12.21 -2.76
N CYS A 48 10.08 11.60 -3.71
CA CYS A 48 9.62 12.20 -4.97
C CYS A 48 8.30 12.96 -4.83
N PHE A 49 7.57 12.72 -3.74
CA PHE A 49 6.27 13.29 -3.41
C PHE A 49 6.35 14.05 -2.07
N ARG A 50 7.45 14.78 -1.86
CA ARG A 50 7.85 15.38 -0.57
C ARG A 50 6.81 16.28 0.11
N ASP A 51 5.77 16.70 -0.62
CA ASP A 51 4.66 17.55 -0.16
C ASP A 51 3.29 16.83 -0.16
N VAL A 52 3.26 15.51 -0.37
CA VAL A 52 2.02 14.72 -0.36
C VAL A 52 1.82 14.14 1.04
N PRO A 53 0.75 14.52 1.76
CA PRO A 53 0.49 13.99 3.10
C PRO A 53 0.15 12.50 3.04
N LEU A 54 0.58 11.75 4.07
CA LEU A 54 0.09 10.41 4.36
C LEU A 54 -1.01 10.50 5.41
N GLY A 55 -2.15 9.85 5.18
CA GLY A 55 -3.33 9.90 6.03
C GLY A 55 -3.96 8.54 6.25
N SER A 56 -4.71 8.41 7.34
CA SER A 56 -5.55 7.25 7.64
C SER A 56 -6.97 7.49 7.12
N CYS A 57 -7.60 6.45 6.60
CA CYS A 57 -9.01 6.47 6.23
C CYS A 57 -9.73 5.22 6.73
N LEU A 58 -11.06 5.30 6.87
CA LEU A 58 -11.85 4.11 7.19
C LEU A 58 -11.81 3.13 6.00
N LYS A 59 -11.81 1.82 6.28
CA LYS A 59 -11.96 0.76 5.26
C LYS A 59 -13.17 0.99 4.33
N SER A 60 -14.25 1.57 4.85
CA SER A 60 -15.44 1.93 4.06
C SER A 60 -15.19 3.06 3.05
N CYS A 61 -14.22 3.93 3.29
CA CYS A 61 -13.78 4.97 2.37
C CYS A 61 -12.79 4.41 1.33
N ASN A 62 -11.98 3.40 1.69
CA ASN A 62 -11.02 2.76 0.79
C ASN A 62 -11.60 1.65 -0.13
N ARG A 63 -12.93 1.58 -0.27
CA ARG A 63 -13.62 0.46 -0.97
C ARG A 63 -13.17 0.25 -2.41
N VAL A 64 -12.78 1.32 -3.11
CA VAL A 64 -12.31 1.23 -4.51
C VAL A 64 -11.00 0.45 -4.56
N ALA A 65 -10.03 0.78 -3.71
CA ALA A 65 -8.76 0.05 -3.64
C ALA A 65 -8.99 -1.42 -3.26
N HIS A 66 -9.85 -1.69 -2.27
CA HIS A 66 -10.22 -3.06 -1.91
C HIS A 66 -10.79 -3.84 -3.09
N ARG A 67 -11.73 -3.26 -3.85
CA ARG A 67 -12.31 -3.92 -5.03
C ARG A 67 -11.27 -4.18 -6.12
N LEU A 68 -10.35 -3.25 -6.36
CA LEU A 68 -9.26 -3.44 -7.31
C LEU A 68 -8.32 -4.55 -6.86
N THR A 69 -8.00 -4.61 -5.57
CA THR A 69 -7.22 -5.70 -4.98
C THR A 69 -7.93 -7.03 -5.16
N PHE A 70 -9.22 -7.15 -4.82
CA PHE A 70 -9.97 -8.39 -5.02
C PHE A 70 -10.01 -8.81 -6.49
N ALA A 71 -10.27 -7.87 -7.41
CA ALA A 71 -10.24 -8.16 -8.83
C ALA A 71 -8.85 -8.64 -9.29
N ALA A 72 -7.76 -8.07 -8.76
CA ALA A 72 -6.41 -8.54 -9.06
C ALA A 72 -6.14 -9.95 -8.49
N LEU A 73 -6.67 -10.25 -7.31
CA LEU A 73 -6.59 -11.60 -6.71
C LEU A 73 -7.37 -12.65 -7.50
N ASP A 74 -8.52 -12.28 -8.06
CA ASP A 74 -9.31 -13.19 -8.89
C ASP A 74 -8.63 -13.47 -10.25
N ASN A 75 -7.75 -12.58 -10.69
CA ASN A 75 -7.02 -12.67 -11.96
C ASN A 75 -5.52 -12.97 -11.76
N LEU A 76 -5.14 -13.50 -10.60
CA LEU A 76 -3.74 -13.72 -10.21
C LEU A 76 -2.97 -14.66 -11.15
N GLY A 77 -3.69 -15.51 -11.90
CA GLY A 77 -3.12 -16.41 -12.90
C GLY A 77 -2.37 -15.70 -14.03
N ASP A 78 -2.71 -14.44 -14.32
CA ASP A 78 -2.12 -13.65 -15.41
C ASP A 78 -1.18 -12.53 -14.91
N SER A 79 -1.10 -12.32 -13.59
CA SER A 79 -0.40 -11.17 -13.00
C SER A 79 0.82 -11.62 -12.19
N PHE A 80 1.95 -11.75 -12.88
CA PHE A 80 3.24 -12.08 -12.30
C PHE A 80 3.83 -10.93 -11.46
N TRP A 81 3.44 -10.82 -10.18
CA TRP A 81 4.23 -10.12 -9.15
C TRP A 81 4.99 -11.18 -8.32
N LEU A 82 6.13 -11.60 -8.87
CA LEU A 82 6.68 -12.95 -8.73
C LEU A 82 7.29 -13.32 -7.38
N VAL A 83 7.45 -12.43 -6.41
CA VAL A 83 8.30 -12.76 -5.25
C VAL A 83 7.65 -12.52 -3.89
N GLU A 84 6.83 -11.50 -3.71
CA GLU A 84 6.47 -11.07 -2.34
C GLU A 84 4.95 -10.97 -2.06
N MET A 85 4.13 -10.86 -3.09
CA MET A 85 2.68 -10.68 -2.96
C MET A 85 1.98 -11.79 -2.15
N PRO A 86 2.31 -13.10 -2.33
CA PRO A 86 1.72 -14.18 -1.54
C PRO A 86 2.06 -14.14 -0.05
N PHE A 87 3.13 -13.45 0.35
CA PHE A 87 3.49 -13.28 1.75
C PHE A 87 2.76 -12.09 2.36
N CYS A 88 2.56 -11.02 1.59
CA CYS A 88 1.95 -9.77 2.06
C CYS A 88 0.46 -9.88 2.39
N ILE A 89 -0.27 -10.76 1.70
CA ILE A 89 -1.72 -10.89 1.88
C ILE A 89 -2.13 -12.16 2.61
N ARG A 90 -1.18 -13.05 2.94
CA ARG A 90 -1.49 -14.38 3.51
C ARG A 90 -2.27 -14.26 4.82
N SER A 91 -1.85 -13.36 5.70
CA SER A 91 -2.49 -13.14 7.01
C SER A 91 -3.94 -12.63 6.86
N LEU A 92 -4.19 -11.77 5.87
CA LEU A 92 -5.55 -11.27 5.55
C LEU A 92 -6.45 -12.39 5.01
N VAL A 93 -5.92 -13.25 4.13
CA VAL A 93 -6.66 -14.39 3.56
C VAL A 93 -6.93 -15.49 4.59
N GLU A 94 -5.98 -15.75 5.50
CA GLU A 94 -6.18 -16.73 6.58
C GLU A 94 -7.19 -16.24 7.63
N ALA A 95 -7.20 -14.95 7.94
CA ALA A 95 -8.21 -14.36 8.82
C ALA A 95 -9.64 -14.47 8.24
N ASP A 96 -9.79 -14.31 6.92
CA ASP A 96 -11.09 -14.41 6.24
C ASP A 96 -11.61 -15.85 6.15
N LYS A 97 -10.72 -16.85 6.10
CA LYS A 97 -11.08 -18.28 6.12
C LYS A 97 -11.53 -18.80 7.48
N ALA A 98 -11.23 -18.07 8.55
CA ALA A 98 -11.57 -18.46 9.92
C ALA A 98 -12.93 -17.90 10.38
N MET A 99 -13.62 -17.14 9.51
CA MET A 99 -15.01 -16.69 9.67
C MET A 99 -15.96 -17.59 8.86
#